data_AF-A0A392T5D9-F1
#
_entry.id   AF-A0A392T5D9-F1
#
_cell.length_a   1.000
_cell.length_b   1.000
_cell.length_c   1.000
_cell.angle_alpha   90.00
_cell.angle_beta   90.00
_cell.angle_gamma   90.00
#
_symmetry.space_group_name_H-M   'P 1'
#
loop_
_entity.id
_entity.type
_entity.pdbx_description
1 polymer ?
#
loop_
_entity_poly.entity_id
_entity_poly.type
_entity_poly.pdbx_seq_one_letter_code
_entity_poly.pdbx_strand_id
1 'polypeptide(L)' 'KREFEVGNLILRRNAKDSHEGKLAANWEGPYRVRNKANNGPFYPEDLQGKELPRPWNAQKLQQYYS' A
#
# COMPACT_ATOMS: atom_id res chain seq x y z
N LYS A 1 9.50 -13.10 3.01
CA LYS A 1 8.23 -12.34 3.26
C LYS A 1 8.50 -10.89 2.90
N ARG A 2 7.56 -10.16 2.29
CA ARG A 2 7.66 -8.69 2.25
C ARG A 2 7.21 -8.18 3.60
N GLU A 3 8.10 -7.51 4.31
CA GLU A 3 7.83 -6.90 5.60
C GLU A 3 7.95 -5.40 5.44
N PHE A 4 6.98 -4.68 5.98
CA PHE A 4 6.97 -3.23 6.00
C PHE A 4 6.97 -2.78 7.45
N GLU A 5 7.80 -1.80 7.77
CA GLU A 5 7.85 -1.22 9.11
C GLU A 5 6.84 -0.08 9.23
N VAL A 6 6.38 0.18 10.46
CA VAL A 6 5.57 1.36 10.75
C VAL A 6 6.38 2.61 10.36
N GLY A 7 5.74 3.52 9.63
CA GLY A 7 6.38 4.71 9.07
C GLY A 7 6.92 4.55 7.65
N ASN A 8 7.04 3.33 7.10
CA ASN A 8 7.46 3.15 5.71
C ASN A 8 6.45 3.72 4.72
N LEU A 9 6.96 4.34 3.66
CA LEU A 9 6.16 4.73 2.51
C LEU A 9 5.96 3.53 1.58
N ILE A 10 4.71 3.36 1.13
CA ILE A 10 4.29 2.24 0.30
C ILE A 10 3.33 2.69 -0.80
N LEU A 11 3.33 1.95 -1.89
CA LEU A 11 2.34 2.03 -2.96
C LEU A 11 1.34 0.88 -2.82
N ARG A 12 0.08 1.16 -3.16
CA ARG A 12 -1.02 0.18 -3.15
C ARG A 12 -1.37 -0.24 -4.57
N ARG A 13 -1.59 -1.52 -4.81
CA ARG A 13 -2.15 -1.97 -6.09
C ARG A 13 -3.62 -1.56 -6.21
N ASN A 14 -3.98 -0.84 -7.26
CA ASN A 14 -5.34 -0.58 -7.70
C ASN A 14 -5.94 -1.86 -8.31
N ALA A 15 -7.22 -2.11 -8.03
CA ALA A 15 -7.95 -3.27 -8.53
C ALA A 15 -8.64 -3.02 -9.87
N LYS A 16 -8.78 -1.74 -10.28
CA LYS A 16 -9.23 -1.43 -11.63
C LYS A 16 -8.08 -1.73 -12.58
N ASP A 17 -8.34 -2.57 -13.57
CA ASP A 17 -7.62 -2.50 -14.85
C ASP A 17 -7.61 -1.01 -15.23
N SER A 18 -6.44 -0.39 -15.18
CA SER A 18 -6.29 0.93 -15.77
C SER A 18 -6.86 0.83 -17.18
N HIS A 19 -7.83 1.68 -17.49
CA HIS A 19 -8.42 1.77 -18.83
C HIS A 19 -7.35 2.06 -19.91
N GLU A 20 -6.11 2.32 -19.47
CA GLU A 20 -4.89 2.61 -20.23
C GLU A 20 -4.09 1.35 -20.66
N GLY A 21 -4.72 0.17 -20.62
CA GLY A 21 -4.19 -1.02 -21.28
C GLY A 21 -3.19 -1.83 -20.43
N LYS A 22 -2.89 -3.02 -20.96
CA LYS A 22 -2.23 -4.19 -20.34
C LYS A 22 -0.85 -3.94 -19.68
N LEU A 23 -0.34 -2.72 -19.70
CA LEU A 23 0.99 -2.30 -19.22
C LEU A 23 0.97 -1.15 -18.22
N ALA A 24 -0.19 -0.57 -17.91
CA ALA A 24 -0.26 0.50 -16.93
C ALA A 24 0.02 -0.04 -15.51
N ALA A 25 1.03 0.55 -14.87
CA ALA A 25 1.38 0.25 -13.49
C ALA A 25 0.21 0.67 -12.58
N ASN A 26 -0.63 -0.28 -12.19
CA ASN A 26 -1.78 -0.06 -11.31
C ASN A 26 -1.36 0.24 -9.86
N TRP A 27 -0.30 1.00 -9.61
CA TRP A 27 0.16 1.36 -8.26
C TRP A 27 -0.28 2.78 -7.93
N GLU A 28 -0.94 2.95 -6.80
CA GLU A 28 -1.50 4.20 -6.30
C GLU A 28 -0.82 4.59 -4.98
N GLY A 29 -0.65 5.89 -4.75
CA GLY A 29 -0.04 6.43 -3.53
C GLY A 29 1.29 7.12 -3.80
N PRO A 30 1.85 7.77 -2.77
CA PRO A 30 2.34 7.04 -1.61
C PRO A 30 1.45 7.11 -0.35
N TYR A 31 1.48 6.03 0.42
CA TYR A 31 0.82 5.85 1.71
C TYR A 31 1.86 5.52 2.78
N ARG A 32 1.54 5.74 4.06
CA ARG A 32 2.42 5.36 5.17
C ARG A 32 1.87 4.15 5.92
N VAL A 33 2.72 3.22 6.32
CA VAL A 33 2.30 2.14 7.23
C VAL A 33 2.07 2.72 8.61
N ARG A 34 0.82 2.73 9.07
CA ARG A 34 0.47 3.14 10.43
C ARG A 34 0.66 1.99 11.42
N ASN A 35 0.25 0.78 11.04
CA ASN A 35 0.35 -0.40 11.89
C ASN A 35 0.52 -1.68 11.07
N LYS A 36 1.07 -2.73 11.68
CA LYS A 36 1.20 -4.07 11.09
C LYS A 36 0.61 -5.13 12.03
N ALA A 37 -0.15 -6.06 11.50
CA ALA A 37 -0.51 -7.26 12.25
C ALA A 37 0.66 -8.26 12.23
N ASN A 38 0.94 -8.93 13.36
CA ASN A 38 2.07 -9.86 13.56
C ASN A 38 2.27 -10.91 12.46
N ASN A 39 1.20 -11.29 11.74
CA ASN A 39 1.28 -12.16 10.57
C ASN A 39 0.16 -11.87 9.56
N GLY A 40 -0.31 -10.62 9.54
CA GLY A 40 -1.57 -10.26 8.90
C GLY A 40 -1.44 -9.07 7.96
N PRO A 41 -2.54 -8.36 7.75
CA PRO A 41 -2.53 -7.21 6.87
C PRO A 41 -1.89 -5.99 7.56
N PHE A 42 -1.43 -5.06 6.74
CA PHE A 42 -0.91 -3.76 7.11
C PHE A 42 -2.04 -2.74 7.10
N TYR A 43 -1.95 -1.77 7.99
CA TYR A 43 -2.89 -0.66 8.11
C TYR A 43 -2.21 0.59 7.58
N PRO A 44 -2.46 0.97 6.31
CA PRO A 44 -1.91 2.19 5.78
C PRO A 44 -2.76 3.42 6.15
N GLU A 45 -2.09 4.55 6.22
CA GLU A 45 -2.67 5.89 6.31
C GLU A 45 -2.24 6.72 5.11
N ASP A 46 -3.03 7.73 4.76
CA ASP A 46 -2.61 8.74 3.82
C ASP A 46 -1.49 9.62 4.41
N LEU A 47 -0.88 10.46 3.58
CA LEU A 47 0.19 11.36 4.02
C LEU A 47 -0.31 12.45 4.99
N GLN A 48 -1.63 12.59 5.16
CA GLN A 48 -2.26 13.52 6.10
C GLN A 48 -2.56 12.84 7.45
N GLY A 49 -2.21 11.55 7.62
CA GLY A 49 -2.45 10.78 8.84
C GLY A 49 -3.87 10.20 8.95
N LYS A 50 -4.66 10.24 7.87
CA LYS A 50 -5.98 9.61 7.82
C LYS A 50 -5.85 8.13 7.53
N GLU A 51 -6.40 7.30 8.40
CA GLU A 51 -6.45 5.85 8.21
C GLU A 51 -7.27 5.48 6.98
N LEU A 52 -6.75 4.54 6.18
CA LEU A 52 -7.52 3.93 5.11
C LEU A 52 -8.50 2.91 5.71
N PRO A 53 -9.76 2.87 5.24
CA PRO A 53 -10.81 2.04 5.84
C PRO A 53 -10.61 0.53 5.67
N ARG A 54 -9.58 0.10 4.92
CA ARG A 54 -9.29 -1.31 4.65
C ARG A 54 -7.84 -1.63 4.96
N PRO A 55 -7.56 -2.72 5.69
CA PRO A 55 -6.21 -3.23 5.85
C PRO A 55 -5.79 -4.02 4.59
N TRP A 56 -4.50 -4.00 4.27
CA TRP A 56 -3.95 -4.53 3.02
C TRP A 56 -2.89 -5.60 3.23
N ASN A 57 -2.96 -6.67 2.44
CA ASN A 57 -1.93 -7.71 2.46
C ASN A 57 -0.63 -7.23 1.79
N ALA A 58 0.53 -7.68 2.30
CA ALA A 58 1.85 -7.35 1.75
C ALA A 58 1.99 -7.59 0.23
N GLN A 59 1.26 -8.57 -0.32
CA GLN A 59 1.28 -8.87 -1.76
C GLN A 59 0.66 -7.78 -2.64
N LYS A 60 -0.22 -6.97 -2.05
CA LYS A 60 -0.89 -5.83 -2.71
C LYS A 60 -0.19 -4.50 -2.43
N LEU A 61 0.97 -4.55 -1.76
CA LEU A 61 1.77 -3.40 -1.38
C LEU A 61 3.16 -3.50 -2.02
N GLN A 62 3.75 -2.33 -2.29
CA GLN A 62 5.12 -2.20 -2.78
C GLN A 62 5.80 -1.09 -2.01
N GLN A 63 7.08 -1.27 -1.66
CA GLN A 63 7.86 -0.23 -1.01
C GLN A 63 7.99 0.97 -1.94
N TYR A 64 7.71 2.16 -1.43
CA TYR A 64 8.03 3.41 -2.12
C TYR A 64 9.44 3.83 -1.72
N TYR A 65 10.34 3.89 -2.71
CA TYR A 65 11.67 4.45 -2.55
C TYR A 65 11.61 5.86 -3.13
N SER A 66 11.83 6.86 -2.28
CA SER A 66 11.98 8.26 -2.71
C SER A 66 13.36 8.50 -3.30
#